data_AF-A0A0A2B668-F1
#
_entry.id   AF-A0A0A2B668-F1
#
_cell.length_a   1.000
_cell.length_b   1.000
_cell.length_c   1.000
_cell.angle_alpha   90.00
_cell.angle_beta   90.00
_cell.angle_gamma   90.00
#
_symmetry.space_group_name_H-M   'P 1'
#
loop_
_entity.id
_entity.type
_entity.pdbx_description
1 polymer ?
#
loop_
_entity_poly.entity_id
_entity_poly.type
_entity_poly.pdbx_seq_one_letter_code
_entity_poly.pdbx_strand_id
1 'polypeptide(L)' 'MEASQFKWTFTWSFNKGQLKVNPPLGRALIEDALLRFLLKKDYELETGHEYKFTISAKF' A
#
# COMPACT_ATOMS: atom_id res chain seq x y z
N MET A 1 -13.63 16.94 -15.62
CA MET A 1 -14.18 15.65 -15.17
C MET A 1 -13.02 14.68 -15.03
N GLU A 2 -12.41 14.61 -13.85
CA GLU A 2 -11.29 13.68 -13.58
C GLU A 2 -11.81 12.63 -12.60
N ALA A 3 -12.77 11.82 -13.04
CA ALA A 3 -13.52 10.89 -12.19
C ALA A 3 -12.87 9.50 -12.05
N SER A 4 -11.68 9.28 -12.63
CA SER A 4 -11.10 7.93 -12.76
C SER A 4 -9.65 7.80 -12.31
N GLN A 5 -9.09 8.81 -11.63
CA GLN A 5 -7.74 8.76 -11.08
C GLN A 5 -7.79 8.59 -9.56
N PHE A 6 -7.36 7.42 -9.10
CA PHE A 6 -7.17 7.17 -7.68
C PHE A 6 -5.68 7.27 -7.35
N LYS A 7 -5.34 8.13 -6.39
CA LYS A 7 -3.99 8.25 -5.85
C LYS A 7 -4.01 7.86 -4.40
N TRP A 8 -3.31 6.79 -4.06
CA TRP A 8 -3.17 6.31 -2.70
C TRP A 8 -1.71 6.37 -2.26
N THR A 9 -1.51 6.86 -1.04
CA THR A 9 -0.23 6.81 -0.34
C THR A 9 -0.27 5.67 0.66
N PHE A 10 0.70 4.77 0.55
CA PHE A 10 0.86 3.61 1.41
C PHE A 10 2.10 3.79 2.28
N THR A 11 1.96 3.51 3.57
CA THR A 11 3.08 3.41 4.50
C THR A 11 3.04 2.04 5.14
N TRP A 12 4.06 1.24 4.83
CA TRP A 12 4.24 -0.08 5.40
C TRP A 12 5.32 -0.04 6.48
N SER A 13 4.90 -0.33 7.71
CA SER A 13 5.79 -0.42 8.86
C SER A 13 6.05 -1.90 9.17
N PHE A 14 7.14 -2.46 8.61
CA PHE A 14 7.53 -3.87 8.82
C PHE A 14 7.60 -4.26 10.28
N ASN A 15 8.23 -3.42 11.11
CA ASN A 15 8.37 -3.67 12.55
C ASN A 15 7.03 -3.83 13.29
N LYS A 16 5.95 -3.28 12.72
CA LYS A 16 4.59 -3.30 13.31
C LYS A 16 3.61 -4.18 12.53
N GLY A 17 4.00 -4.72 11.37
CA GLY A 17 3.10 -5.40 10.44
C GLY A 17 1.89 -4.53 10.03
N GLN A 18 2.05 -3.21 10.00
CA GLN A 18 0.95 -2.27 9.80
C GLN A 18 1.03 -1.59 8.44
N LEU A 19 -0.06 -1.66 7.67
CA LEU A 19 -0.26 -0.92 6.43
C LEU A 19 -1.19 0.27 6.69
N LYS A 20 -0.69 1.48 6.43
CA LYS A 20 -1.51 2.70 6.41
C LYS A 20 -1.81 3.10 4.98
N VAL A 21 -3.06 3.36 4.68
CA VAL A 21 -3.53 3.79 3.35
C VAL A 21 -4.29 5.10 3.46
N ASN A 22 -3.96 6.08 2.61
CA ASN A 22 -4.66 7.35 2.53
C ASN A 22 -4.78 7.83 1.07
N PRO A 23 -5.95 8.33 0.61
CA PRO A 23 -7.26 8.38 1.28
C PRO A 23 -7.93 6.99 1.40
N PRO A 24 -8.93 6.80 2.29
CA PRO A 24 -9.55 5.50 2.50
C PRO A 24 -10.50 5.06 1.38
N LEU A 25 -10.92 5.98 0.51
CA LEU A 25 -11.82 5.71 -0.61
C LEU A 25 -11.18 4.70 -1.57
N GLY A 26 -11.84 3.55 -1.79
CA GLY A 26 -11.33 2.49 -2.67
C GLY A 26 -10.13 1.71 -2.12
N ARG A 27 -9.69 1.98 -0.88
CA ARG A 27 -8.55 1.25 -0.28
C ARG A 27 -8.79 -0.26 -0.26
N ALA A 28 -10.02 -0.70 0.01
CA ALA A 28 -10.34 -2.13 0.11
C ALA A 28 -10.07 -2.92 -1.19
N LEU A 29 -10.04 -2.23 -2.34
CA LEU A 29 -9.74 -2.85 -3.64
C LEU A 29 -8.26 -3.23 -3.78
N ILE A 30 -7.37 -2.53 -3.06
CA ILE A 30 -5.92 -2.65 -3.22
C ILE A 30 -5.21 -3.01 -1.92
N GLU A 31 -5.81 -2.74 -0.75
CA GLU A 31 -5.23 -2.99 0.57
C GLU A 31 -4.95 -4.47 0.78
N ASP A 32 -5.91 -5.36 0.51
CA ASP A 32 -5.69 -6.82 0.64
C ASP A 32 -4.61 -7.33 -0.32
N ALA A 33 -4.69 -6.92 -1.59
CA ALA A 33 -3.73 -7.31 -2.62
C ALA A 33 -2.30 -6.82 -2.29
N LEU A 34 -2.17 -5.57 -1.84
CA LEU A 34 -0.89 -4.99 -1.45
C LEU A 34 -0.36 -5.60 -0.16
N LEU A 35 -1.23 -5.86 0.82
CA LEU A 35 -0.86 -6.53 2.07
C LEU A 35 -0.33 -7.94 1.80
N ARG A 36 -1.05 -8.74 0.98
CA ARG A 36 -0.57 -10.07 0.55
C ARG A 36 0.74 -10.00 -0.22
N PHE A 37 0.89 -9.01 -1.10
CA PHE A 37 2.14 -8.80 -1.82
C PHE A 37 3.30 -8.48 -0.88
N LEU A 38 3.11 -7.54 0.05
CA LEU A 38 4.11 -7.15 1.04
C LEU A 38 4.47 -8.31 1.97
N LEU A 39 3.48 -9.08 2.44
CA LEU A 39 3.72 -10.29 3.25
C LEU A 39 4.52 -11.36 2.49
N LYS A 40 4.25 -11.54 1.19
CA LYS A 40 5.04 -12.46 0.36
C LYS A 40 6.45 -11.95 0.11
N LYS A 41 6.61 -10.62 0.00
CA LYS A 41 7.88 -9.92 -0.18
C LYS A 41 8.63 -9.64 1.13
N ASP A 42 8.02 -9.94 2.27
CA ASP A 42 8.59 -9.77 3.61
C ASP A 42 9.91 -10.54 3.78
N TYR A 43 10.04 -11.66 3.06
CA TYR A 43 11.26 -12.45 3.01
C TYR A 43 12.38 -11.86 2.14
N GLU A 44 12.05 -10.91 1.25
CA GLU A 44 13.00 -10.26 0.34
C GLU A 44 13.29 -8.80 0.72
N LEU A 45 12.46 -8.19 1.56
CA LEU A 45 12.59 -6.80 2.00
C LEU A 45 13.35 -6.76 3.33
N GLU A 46 14.35 -5.89 3.40
CA GLU A 46 15.25 -5.78 4.54
C GLU A 46 14.47 -5.50 5.83
N THR A 47 14.56 -6.43 6.78
CA THR A 47 13.77 -6.40 8.01
C THR A 47 14.13 -5.17 8.83
N GLY A 48 13.15 -4.32 9.14
CA GLY A 48 13.30 -3.22 10.11
C GLY A 48 13.18 -1.81 9.54
N HIS A 49 13.07 -1.65 8.22
CA HIS A 49 12.89 -0.33 7.60
C HIS A 49 11.41 0.02 7.38
N GLU A 50 11.08 1.31 7.42
CA GLU A 50 9.75 1.82 7.03
C GLU A 50 9.75 2.13 5.53
N TYR A 51 8.79 1.54 4.81
CA TYR A 51 8.71 1.74 3.36
C TYR A 51 7.48 2.56 3.01
N LYS A 52 7.70 3.61 2.22
CA LYS A 52 6.65 4.53 1.76
C LYS A 52 6.55 4.42 0.26
N PHE A 53 5.37 4.05 -0.24
CA PHE A 53 5.11 3.92 -1.66
C PHE A 53 3.86 4.71 -2.03
N THR A 54 3.85 5.30 -3.22
CA THR A 54 2.66 5.94 -3.79
C THR A 54 2.21 5.13 -4.99
N ILE A 55 0.96 4.68 -4.97
CA ILE A 55 0.37 3.96 -6.10
C ILE A 55 -0.73 4.84 -6.68
N SER A 56 -0.67 5.01 -7.99
CA SER A 56 -1.66 5.74 -8.77
C SER A 56 -2.31 4.76 -9.74
N ALA A 57 -3.63 4.67 -9.69
CA ALA A 57 -4.42 3.90 -10.64
C ALA A 57 -5.21 4.86 -11.54
N LYS A 58 -5.24 4.55 -12.83
CA LYS A 58 -6.08 5.22 -13.82
C LYS A 58 -6.98 4.17 -14.46
N PHE A 59 -8.29 4.34 -14.29
CA PHE A 59 -9.31 3.48 -14.90
C PHE A 59 -9.89 4.13 -16.15
#